data_AF-A0A918Z648-F1
#
_entry.id   AF-A0A918Z648-F1
#
_cell.length_a   1.000
_cell.length_b   1.000
_cell.length_c   1.000
_cell.angle_alpha   90.00
_cell.angle_beta   90.00
_cell.angle_gamma   90.00
#
_symmetry.space_group_name_H-M   'P 1'
#
loop_
_entity.id
_entity.type
_entity.pdbx_description
1 polymer ?
#
loop_
_entity_poly.entity_id
_entity_poly.type
_entity_poly.pdbx_seq_one_letter_code
_entity_poly.pdbx_strand_id
1 'polypeptide(L)'
;MTTYGQQRIGRRKLLVATAATAATAATAAAGTVPAAPVAGAAAPASVHRAAGRRTTGQEAAAVRALERAAHPLRSTEPGGRTTDLRALGSMIGDARVVGLGEATHGSHEFFTMKERVFRHLVEKKGFTTFALEMSWSAGLRIDEFLQGGAGDARQVAAETLAGSPWEREEFASLIGWMRDHNRRRPRRGVRFMGDDIGAPALGDRIFTRVTSYVREACPRSLPRLEELYAELRPLDDVFAYLRKPLAERRRNAVRAQEALDLVTARAGAGGEHHERGTRHAGKGERGPGTGGRERAARPTRDEPHERAAPHTRSEDHEWAVQHARNIAQTFAFVSLDPSDPDSVAAAEHLRDRAMADNVAWWHRRTGDKILLSAHNGHVGYLSTDPEMYPRTQGAYLRDALGRGYLAIGFTFNRGSFLTKDAPFDRDWKKTTVPPAAPGMHEHTLDRVHHRDHYLDLRALTDPARSWLGTARPVYDAGSVFTADPLPTLAVGRAYDVLVHLHRVREAVKLRTP
;
A
#
# COMPACT_ATOMS: atom_id res chain seq x y z
N MET A 1 -5.43 -32.24 -48.21
CA MET A 1 -5.90 -30.90 -47.80
C MET A 1 -7.24 -31.10 -47.11
N THR A 2 -7.21 -31.27 -45.79
CA THR A 2 -8.40 -31.53 -44.97
C THR A 2 -8.16 -30.94 -43.59
N THR A 3 -8.97 -29.96 -43.23
CA THR A 3 -9.08 -29.30 -41.93
C THR A 3 -9.59 -30.26 -40.86
N TYR A 4 -8.93 -30.29 -39.69
CA TYR A 4 -9.47 -30.90 -38.47
C TYR A 4 -9.40 -29.88 -37.33
N GLY A 5 -10.58 -29.52 -36.81
CA GLY A 5 -10.75 -28.65 -35.65
C GLY A 5 -10.40 -29.37 -34.36
N GLN A 6 -9.78 -28.64 -33.44
CA GLN A 6 -9.49 -29.12 -32.09
C GLN A 6 -10.41 -28.40 -31.10
N GLN A 7 -11.24 -29.21 -30.44
CA GLN A 7 -12.24 -28.81 -29.47
C GLN A 7 -11.60 -28.16 -28.23
N ARG A 8 -12.14 -26.99 -27.85
CA ARG A 8 -11.92 -26.35 -26.54
C ARG A 8 -12.69 -27.14 -25.46
N ILE A 9 -11.97 -27.76 -24.54
CA ILE A 9 -12.54 -28.32 -23.31
C ILE A 9 -12.59 -27.19 -22.28
N GLY A 10 -13.79 -26.67 -22.04
CA GLY A 10 -14.06 -25.74 -20.95
C GLY A 10 -14.07 -26.47 -19.61
N ARG A 11 -13.34 -25.96 -18.62
CA ARG A 11 -13.53 -26.31 -17.22
C ARG A 11 -13.97 -25.07 -16.45
N ARG A 12 -15.30 -24.93 -16.36
CA ARG A 12 -15.98 -24.19 -15.31
C ARG A 12 -15.64 -24.85 -13.97
N LYS A 13 -15.14 -24.07 -13.01
CA LYS A 13 -15.40 -24.16 -11.56
C LYS A 13 -14.61 -23.04 -10.86
N LEU A 14 -15.25 -21.88 -10.70
CA LEU A 14 -15.03 -21.00 -9.56
C LEU A 14 -16.41 -20.63 -9.04
N LEU A 15 -16.69 -21.04 -7.81
CA LEU A 15 -17.96 -20.82 -7.12
C LEU A 15 -18.01 -19.37 -6.64
N VAL A 16 -18.92 -18.59 -7.22
CA VAL A 16 -19.45 -17.37 -6.59
C VAL A 16 -20.43 -17.85 -5.51
N ALA A 17 -20.14 -17.52 -4.25
CA ALA A 17 -21.04 -17.82 -3.15
C ALA A 17 -22.18 -16.79 -3.13
N THR A 18 -23.34 -17.16 -3.66
CA THR A 18 -24.62 -16.50 -3.39
C THR A 18 -25.36 -17.27 -2.30
N ALA A 19 -25.73 -16.57 -1.23
CA ALA A 19 -26.65 -17.06 -0.21
C ALA A 19 -28.09 -17.00 -0.72
N ALA A 20 -28.78 -18.14 -0.77
CA ALA A 20 -30.24 -18.26 -0.64
C ALA A 20 -30.62 -19.73 -0.34
N THR A 21 -31.21 -19.95 0.83
CA THR A 21 -31.81 -21.21 1.31
C THR A 21 -33.13 -21.55 0.62
N ALA A 22 -33.33 -22.81 0.21
CA ALA A 22 -34.57 -23.59 0.40
C ALA A 22 -34.40 -25.05 -0.09
N ALA A 23 -35.04 -25.98 0.62
CA ALA A 23 -34.89 -27.43 0.58
C ALA A 23 -35.71 -28.14 -0.52
N THR A 24 -35.25 -29.33 -0.97
CA THR A 24 -36.04 -30.59 -0.94
C THR A 24 -35.19 -31.80 -1.32
N ALA A 25 -35.44 -32.92 -0.64
CA ALA A 25 -34.82 -34.21 -0.85
C ALA A 25 -35.49 -34.99 -2.00
N ALA A 26 -34.72 -35.78 -2.75
CA ALA A 26 -35.20 -36.97 -3.44
C ALA A 26 -34.05 -37.97 -3.70
N THR A 27 -34.22 -39.16 -3.16
CA THR A 27 -33.42 -40.39 -3.35
C THR A 27 -33.71 -41.07 -4.69
N ALA A 28 -32.66 -41.60 -5.35
CA ALA A 28 -32.62 -42.81 -6.20
C ALA A 28 -31.38 -42.73 -7.12
N ALA A 29 -30.78 -43.77 -7.68
CA ALA A 29 -30.61 -45.19 -7.41
C ALA A 29 -29.42 -45.62 -8.32
N ALA A 30 -28.82 -46.76 -8.00
CA ALA A 30 -27.58 -47.25 -8.59
C ALA A 30 -27.62 -47.52 -10.10
N GLY A 31 -26.44 -47.42 -10.72
CA GLY A 31 -26.17 -47.88 -12.08
C GLY A 31 -24.67 -47.99 -12.31
N THR A 32 -24.07 -49.08 -11.83
CA THR A 32 -22.67 -49.46 -12.10
C THR A 32 -22.56 -50.12 -13.47
N VAL A 33 -21.70 -49.57 -14.34
CA VAL A 33 -21.24 -50.23 -15.58
C VAL A 33 -19.74 -50.48 -15.44
N PRO A 34 -19.22 -51.70 -15.65
CA PRO A 34 -17.80 -51.97 -15.53
C PRO A 34 -17.08 -51.51 -16.80
N ALA A 35 -16.15 -50.57 -16.68
CA ALA A 35 -15.21 -50.23 -17.74
C ALA A 35 -13.92 -51.04 -17.56
N ALA A 36 -13.55 -51.77 -18.62
CA ALA A 36 -12.34 -52.59 -18.72
C ALA A 36 -11.05 -51.77 -18.50
N PRO A 37 -9.96 -52.39 -18.01
CA PRO A 37 -8.72 -51.67 -17.74
C PRO A 37 -8.05 -51.30 -19.06
N VAL A 38 -7.96 -49.99 -19.32
CA VAL A 38 -7.01 -49.45 -20.31
C VAL A 38 -5.64 -49.46 -19.62
N ALA A 39 -4.70 -50.24 -20.16
CA ALA A 39 -3.33 -50.28 -19.70
C ALA A 39 -2.69 -48.88 -19.78
N GLY A 40 -2.65 -48.18 -18.65
CA GLY A 40 -1.89 -46.96 -18.50
C GLY A 40 -0.40 -47.32 -18.46
N ALA A 41 0.34 -46.88 -19.48
CA ALA A 41 1.80 -46.93 -19.46
C ALA A 41 2.30 -46.13 -18.24
N ALA A 42 2.71 -46.85 -17.19
CA ALA A 42 3.37 -46.25 -16.04
C ALA A 42 4.70 -45.65 -16.52
N ALA A 43 4.84 -44.33 -16.45
CA ALA A 43 6.16 -43.72 -16.51
C ALA A 43 7.01 -44.32 -15.36
N PRO A 44 8.26 -44.76 -15.62
CA PRO A 44 8.99 -45.53 -14.63
C PRO A 44 9.34 -44.67 -13.42
N ALA A 45 9.07 -45.18 -12.21
CA ALA A 45 9.36 -44.53 -10.93
C ALA A 45 10.81 -44.04 -10.77
N SER A 46 11.74 -44.54 -11.59
CA SER A 46 13.13 -44.09 -11.69
C SER A 46 13.28 -42.65 -12.18
N VAL A 47 12.41 -42.16 -13.08
CA VAL A 47 12.45 -40.80 -13.63
C VAL A 47 11.99 -39.78 -12.58
N HIS A 48 10.91 -40.09 -11.84
CA HIS A 48 10.45 -39.27 -10.72
C HIS A 48 11.46 -39.23 -9.57
N ARG A 49 12.13 -40.35 -9.27
CA ARG A 49 13.16 -40.43 -8.23
C ARG A 49 14.46 -39.70 -8.63
N ALA A 50 14.83 -39.74 -9.91
CA ALA A 50 15.98 -38.99 -10.44
C ALA A 50 15.70 -37.47 -10.50
N ALA A 51 14.49 -37.08 -10.92
CA ALA A 51 14.05 -35.68 -10.88
C ALA A 51 14.01 -35.15 -9.44
N GLY A 52 13.47 -35.92 -8.49
CA GLY A 52 13.47 -35.57 -7.06
C GLY A 52 14.88 -35.41 -6.48
N ARG A 53 15.81 -36.33 -6.78
CA ARG A 53 17.23 -36.23 -6.37
C ARG A 53 17.95 -35.02 -6.99
N ARG A 54 17.61 -34.66 -8.23
CA ARG A 54 18.21 -33.51 -8.91
C ARG A 54 17.71 -32.20 -8.29
N THR A 55 16.41 -32.09 -8.01
CA THR A 55 15.81 -30.93 -7.35
C THR A 55 16.38 -30.71 -5.95
N THR A 56 16.56 -31.78 -5.15
CA THR A 56 17.18 -31.65 -3.82
C THR A 56 18.65 -31.22 -3.87
N GLY A 57 19.41 -31.70 -4.87
CA GLY A 57 20.78 -31.25 -5.12
C GLY A 57 20.87 -29.78 -5.51
N GLN A 58 19.96 -29.32 -6.38
CA GLN A 58 19.84 -27.91 -6.79
C GLN A 58 19.46 -27.01 -5.62
N GLU A 59 18.48 -27.42 -4.81
CA GLU A 59 18.07 -26.70 -3.61
C GLU A 59 19.23 -26.57 -2.62
N ALA A 60 19.93 -27.67 -2.30
CA ALA A 60 21.05 -27.63 -1.36
C ALA A 60 22.18 -26.70 -1.83
N ALA A 61 22.43 -26.62 -3.14
CA ALA A 61 23.39 -25.68 -3.71
C ALA A 61 22.89 -24.23 -3.63
N ALA A 62 21.58 -24.00 -3.83
CA ALA A 62 20.94 -22.71 -3.65
C ALA A 62 21.04 -22.23 -2.19
N VAL A 63 20.73 -23.09 -1.21
CA VAL A 63 20.85 -22.77 0.23
C VAL A 63 22.27 -22.30 0.55
N ARG A 64 23.31 -23.03 0.14
CA ARG A 64 24.71 -22.62 0.38
C ARG A 64 25.06 -21.26 -0.25
N ALA A 65 24.48 -20.95 -1.40
CA ALA A 65 24.69 -19.65 -2.05
C ALA A 65 23.93 -18.53 -1.32
N LEU A 66 22.71 -18.80 -0.85
CA LEU A 66 21.93 -17.87 -0.03
C LEU A 66 22.62 -17.59 1.31
N GLU A 67 23.19 -18.60 1.97
CA GLU A 67 23.95 -18.43 3.22
C GLU A 67 25.11 -17.44 3.11
N ARG A 68 25.79 -17.40 1.95
CA ARG A 68 26.88 -16.44 1.72
C ARG A 68 26.39 -15.03 1.44
N ALA A 69 25.16 -14.87 0.95
CA ALA A 69 24.56 -13.59 0.58
C ALA A 69 23.66 -13.01 1.69
N ALA A 70 23.20 -13.83 2.62
CA ALA A 70 22.26 -13.44 3.66
C ALA A 70 22.91 -12.49 4.67
N HIS A 71 22.18 -11.42 5.01
CA HIS A 71 22.54 -10.52 6.10
C HIS A 71 21.62 -10.80 7.29
N PRO A 72 22.17 -11.02 8.50
CA PRO A 72 21.36 -11.37 9.66
C PRO A 72 20.49 -10.19 10.10
N LEU A 73 19.22 -10.48 10.37
CA LEU A 73 18.29 -9.57 11.04
C LEU A 73 18.18 -10.00 12.50
N ARG A 74 18.50 -9.08 13.43
CA ARG A 74 18.56 -9.45 14.87
C ARG A 74 17.22 -9.29 15.57
N SER A 75 16.35 -8.44 15.06
CA SER A 75 15.04 -8.16 15.62
C SER A 75 14.16 -7.46 14.59
N THR A 76 12.84 -7.63 14.69
CA THR A 76 11.86 -6.81 13.97
C THR A 76 11.34 -5.65 14.81
N GLU A 77 11.63 -5.63 16.11
CA GLU A 77 11.10 -4.62 17.04
C GLU A 77 11.62 -3.21 16.70
N PRO A 78 10.76 -2.18 16.74
CA PRO A 78 11.09 -0.82 16.32
C PRO A 78 12.07 -0.07 17.25
N GLY A 79 12.36 -0.64 18.42
CA GLY A 79 13.30 -0.11 19.41
C GLY A 79 14.72 -0.66 19.27
N GLY A 80 15.64 -0.08 20.07
CA GLY A 80 17.00 -0.60 20.22
C GLY A 80 17.95 -0.23 19.08
N ARG A 81 19.04 -1.01 18.96
CA ARG A 81 20.12 -0.74 17.99
C ARG A 81 19.69 -1.19 16.58
N THR A 82 19.99 -0.38 15.56
CA THR A 82 19.68 -0.66 14.15
C THR A 82 20.93 -0.97 13.32
N THR A 83 22.01 -1.44 13.96
CA THR A 83 23.29 -1.73 13.28
C THR A 83 23.18 -2.87 12.26
N ASP A 84 22.31 -3.83 12.53
CA ASP A 84 21.93 -4.92 11.63
C ASP A 84 21.11 -4.44 10.42
N LEU A 85 20.63 -3.19 10.37
CA LEU A 85 19.99 -2.59 9.18
C LEU A 85 20.97 -1.82 8.29
N ARG A 86 22.27 -1.75 8.64
CA ARG A 86 23.27 -1.01 7.84
C ARG A 86 23.39 -1.55 6.42
N ALA A 87 23.41 -2.88 6.25
CA ALA A 87 23.49 -3.48 4.93
C ALA A 87 22.20 -3.23 4.15
N LEU A 88 21.02 -3.35 4.79
CA LEU A 88 19.74 -2.98 4.18
C LEU A 88 19.73 -1.52 3.70
N GLY A 89 20.20 -0.58 4.53
CA GLY A 89 20.34 0.82 4.15
C GLY A 89 21.31 1.05 2.99
N SER A 90 22.31 0.17 2.81
CA SER A 90 23.22 0.20 1.66
C SER A 90 22.55 -0.36 0.40
N MET A 91 21.79 -1.45 0.50
CA MET A 91 20.99 -2.02 -0.58
C MET A 91 19.94 -1.03 -1.11
N ILE A 92 19.31 -0.27 -0.21
CA ILE A 92 18.36 0.80 -0.54
C ILE A 92 19.05 1.92 -1.36
N GLY A 93 20.33 2.18 -1.09
CA GLY A 93 21.13 3.15 -1.84
C GLY A 93 20.48 4.54 -1.87
N ASP A 94 20.28 5.08 -3.07
CA ASP A 94 19.71 6.39 -3.33
C ASP A 94 18.22 6.36 -3.71
N ALA A 95 17.53 5.23 -3.53
CA ALA A 95 16.10 5.17 -3.76
C ALA A 95 15.37 6.28 -2.99
N ARG A 96 14.42 6.92 -3.67
CA ARG A 96 13.59 8.00 -3.14
C ARG A 96 12.27 7.47 -2.61
N VAL A 97 11.74 6.41 -3.24
CA VAL A 97 10.57 5.67 -2.77
C VAL A 97 10.99 4.22 -2.54
N VAL A 98 10.72 3.69 -1.36
CA VAL A 98 10.99 2.30 -1.00
C VAL A 98 9.68 1.63 -0.67
N GLY A 99 9.26 0.70 -1.52
CA GLY A 99 8.14 -0.21 -1.22
C GLY A 99 8.59 -1.26 -0.22
N LEU A 100 7.90 -1.36 0.91
CA LEU A 100 8.13 -2.33 1.96
C LEU A 100 6.85 -3.15 2.15
N GLY A 101 6.90 -4.37 1.62
CA GLY A 101 5.76 -5.28 1.53
C GLY A 101 5.40 -5.92 2.86
N GLU A 102 4.42 -6.81 2.80
CA GLU A 102 4.12 -7.81 3.80
C GLU A 102 3.45 -9.00 3.11
N ALA A 103 3.88 -10.22 3.44
CA ALA A 103 3.32 -11.43 2.84
C ALA A 103 1.91 -11.73 3.33
N THR A 104 1.58 -11.21 4.52
CA THR A 104 0.25 -11.32 5.09
C THR A 104 -0.11 -10.03 5.79
N HIS A 105 -1.37 -9.62 5.70
CA HIS A 105 -1.87 -8.60 6.60
C HIS A 105 -1.94 -9.11 8.05
N GLY A 106 -1.81 -8.20 9.02
CA GLY A 106 -2.02 -8.51 10.43
C GLY A 106 -0.97 -9.42 11.08
N SER A 107 0.27 -9.35 10.60
CA SER A 107 1.43 -9.96 11.29
C SER A 107 2.20 -8.94 12.11
N HIS A 108 2.43 -9.25 13.38
CA HIS A 108 3.17 -8.40 14.31
C HIS A 108 4.57 -8.05 13.79
N GLU A 109 5.32 -9.05 13.31
CA GLU A 109 6.70 -8.88 12.86
C GLU A 109 6.80 -8.04 11.57
N PHE A 110 5.82 -8.13 10.67
CA PHE A 110 5.80 -7.29 9.46
C PHE A 110 5.53 -5.82 9.82
N PHE A 111 4.55 -5.58 10.70
CA PHE A 111 4.22 -4.22 11.14
C PHE A 111 5.34 -3.58 11.96
N THR A 112 5.92 -4.29 12.93
CA THR A 112 7.06 -3.80 13.72
C THR A 112 8.28 -3.53 12.85
N MET A 113 8.54 -4.39 11.87
CA MET A 113 9.65 -4.19 10.93
C MET A 113 9.44 -2.96 10.04
N LYS A 114 8.21 -2.69 9.60
CA LYS A 114 7.86 -1.46 8.86
C LYS A 114 8.19 -0.21 9.65
N GLU A 115 7.80 -0.17 10.92
CA GLU A 115 8.17 0.91 11.82
C GLU A 115 9.71 0.99 12.01
N ARG A 116 10.36 -0.14 12.31
CA ARG A 116 11.81 -0.21 12.56
C ARG A 116 12.63 0.32 11.39
N VAL A 117 12.31 -0.12 10.17
CA VAL A 117 12.97 0.32 8.94
C VAL A 117 12.70 1.80 8.73
N PHE A 118 11.46 2.26 8.89
CA PHE A 118 11.14 3.68 8.72
C PHE A 118 11.94 4.56 9.68
N ARG A 119 11.99 4.23 10.97
CA ARG A 119 12.80 4.95 11.97
C ARG A 119 14.28 5.03 11.55
N HIS A 120 14.86 3.91 11.09
CA HIS A 120 16.23 3.87 10.59
C HIS A 120 16.43 4.77 9.36
N LEU A 121 15.50 4.74 8.40
CA LEU A 121 15.57 5.52 7.17
C LEU A 121 15.40 7.02 7.40
N VAL A 122 14.53 7.42 8.33
CA VAL A 122 14.39 8.81 8.78
C VAL A 122 15.73 9.32 9.34
N GLU A 123 16.34 8.55 10.24
CA GLU A 123 17.59 8.96 10.90
C GLU A 123 18.82 8.92 9.99
N LYS A 124 18.92 7.94 9.09
CA LYS A 124 20.17 7.65 8.35
C LYS A 124 20.11 7.99 6.87
N LYS A 125 18.91 8.09 6.28
CA LYS A 125 18.75 8.23 4.82
C LYS A 125 17.79 9.36 4.41
N GLY A 126 17.31 10.15 5.36
CA GLY A 126 16.50 11.35 5.12
C GLY A 126 15.09 11.04 4.59
N PHE A 127 14.52 9.90 4.97
CA PHE A 127 13.10 9.62 4.70
C PHE A 127 12.22 10.51 5.56
N THR A 128 11.13 11.00 4.98
CA THR A 128 10.26 12.01 5.60
C THR A 128 8.78 11.67 5.48
N THR A 129 8.38 10.67 4.69
CA THR A 129 6.99 10.23 4.60
C THR A 129 6.84 8.74 4.83
N PHE A 130 5.87 8.37 5.67
CA PHE A 130 5.33 7.02 5.72
C PHE A 130 4.02 7.00 4.93
N ALA A 131 3.99 6.25 3.83
CA ALA A 131 2.78 5.98 3.06
C ALA A 131 2.24 4.60 3.47
N LEU A 132 0.94 4.49 3.70
CA LEU A 132 0.26 3.24 3.99
C LEU A 132 -0.82 2.99 2.93
N GLU A 133 -0.97 1.73 2.53
CA GLU A 133 -2.05 1.21 1.68
C GLU A 133 -3.42 1.34 2.36
N MET A 134 -3.87 2.58 2.53
CA MET A 134 -5.10 2.94 3.21
C MET A 134 -5.71 4.20 2.59
N SER A 135 -6.98 4.47 2.92
CA SER A 135 -7.68 5.67 2.48
C SER A 135 -6.84 6.94 2.59
N TRP A 136 -6.76 7.67 1.48
CA TRP A 136 -6.15 8.98 1.41
C TRP A 136 -6.67 9.95 2.49
N SER A 137 -7.98 10.01 2.71
CA SER A 137 -8.57 10.94 3.68
C SER A 137 -8.24 10.56 5.12
N ALA A 138 -8.23 9.28 5.44
CA ALA A 138 -7.83 8.78 6.75
C ALA A 138 -6.32 9.01 6.99
N GLY A 139 -5.47 8.84 5.98
CA GLY A 139 -4.05 9.20 6.06
C GLY A 139 -3.82 10.70 6.32
N LEU A 140 -4.60 11.58 5.68
CA LEU A 140 -4.55 13.02 5.96
C LEU A 140 -4.94 13.36 7.40
N ARG A 141 -5.91 12.64 7.97
CA ARG A 141 -6.30 12.80 9.38
C ARG A 141 -5.18 12.41 10.35
N ILE A 142 -4.42 11.36 10.02
CA ILE A 142 -3.20 10.99 10.77
C ILE A 142 -2.16 12.09 10.63
N ASP A 143 -1.88 12.56 9.41
CA ASP A 143 -0.90 13.62 9.16
C ASP A 143 -1.22 14.91 9.93
N GLU A 144 -2.47 15.35 9.94
CA GLU A 144 -2.93 16.49 10.74
C GLU A 144 -2.60 16.34 12.23
N PHE A 145 -2.82 15.14 12.79
CA PHE A 145 -2.43 14.84 14.16
C PHE A 145 -0.91 14.95 14.32
N LEU A 146 -0.12 14.40 13.41
CA LEU A 146 1.34 14.51 13.43
C LEU A 146 1.82 15.98 13.39
N GLN A 147 1.15 16.84 12.62
CA GLN A 147 1.54 18.24 12.41
C GLN A 147 1.11 19.22 13.51
N GLY A 148 0.32 18.80 14.51
CA GLY A 148 -0.12 19.73 15.55
C GLY A 148 -1.49 19.41 16.12
N GLY A 149 -2.28 18.64 15.38
CA GLY A 149 -3.66 18.32 15.72
C GLY A 149 -3.84 17.67 17.09
N ALA A 150 -5.06 17.82 17.61
CA ALA A 150 -5.48 17.25 18.88
C ALA A 150 -5.68 15.72 18.83
N GLY A 151 -5.78 15.13 20.01
CA GLY A 151 -5.98 13.69 20.21
C GLY A 151 -4.73 12.98 20.73
N ASP A 152 -4.83 11.68 20.88
CA ASP A 152 -3.73 10.77 21.16
C ASP A 152 -3.57 9.74 20.03
N ALA A 153 -2.41 9.07 19.99
CA ALA A 153 -2.08 8.15 18.91
C ALA A 153 -3.01 6.93 18.81
N ARG A 154 -3.50 6.40 19.95
CA ARG A 154 -4.42 5.24 19.94
C ARG A 154 -5.81 5.66 19.48
N GLN A 155 -6.30 6.81 19.93
CA GLN A 155 -7.57 7.36 19.46
C GLN A 155 -7.54 7.60 17.96
N VAL A 156 -6.47 8.24 17.44
CA VAL A 156 -6.32 8.50 16.00
C VAL A 156 -6.22 7.20 15.21
N ALA A 157 -5.47 6.20 15.71
CA ALA A 157 -5.41 4.89 15.08
C ALA A 157 -6.78 4.19 15.06
N ALA A 158 -7.52 4.19 16.18
CA ALA A 158 -8.87 3.61 16.25
C ALA A 158 -9.85 4.31 15.30
N GLU A 159 -9.79 5.63 15.19
CA GLU A 159 -10.62 6.42 14.28
C GLU A 159 -10.32 6.11 12.80
N THR A 160 -9.04 6.09 12.43
CA THR A 160 -8.62 6.09 11.02
C THR A 160 -8.36 4.71 10.44
N LEU A 161 -8.12 3.71 11.29
CA LEU A 161 -7.82 2.33 10.88
C LEU A 161 -8.96 1.36 11.20
N ALA A 162 -10.11 1.84 11.69
CA ALA A 162 -11.26 1.03 12.09
C ALA A 162 -11.62 -0.07 11.07
N GLY A 163 -11.70 -1.32 11.53
CA GLY A 163 -12.08 -2.47 10.70
C GLY A 163 -11.02 -2.90 9.67
N SER A 164 -9.86 -2.25 9.65
CA SER A 164 -8.73 -2.61 8.80
C SER A 164 -7.79 -3.60 9.52
N PRO A 165 -6.89 -4.30 8.79
CA PRO A 165 -5.91 -5.17 9.44
C PRO A 165 -4.87 -4.39 10.24
N TRP A 166 -4.77 -3.08 10.01
CA TRP A 166 -3.83 -2.17 10.65
C TRP A 166 -4.40 -1.53 11.93
N GLU A 167 -5.65 -1.81 12.33
CA GLU A 167 -6.24 -1.38 13.60
C GLU A 167 -5.58 -2.11 14.81
N ARG A 168 -4.30 -1.83 15.01
CA ARG A 168 -3.39 -2.62 15.86
C ARG A 168 -2.42 -1.73 16.62
N GLU A 169 -1.90 -2.27 17.72
CA GLU A 169 -1.01 -1.53 18.62
C GLU A 169 0.30 -1.12 17.92
N GLU A 170 0.75 -1.88 16.93
CA GLU A 170 1.94 -1.58 16.14
C GLU A 170 1.80 -0.27 15.35
N PHE A 171 0.62 0.02 14.79
CA PHE A 171 0.38 1.29 14.11
C PHE A 171 0.15 2.45 15.08
N ALA A 172 -0.47 2.20 16.24
CA ALA A 172 -0.52 3.21 17.30
C ALA A 172 0.88 3.58 17.82
N SER A 173 1.77 2.59 17.95
CA SER A 173 3.20 2.80 18.27
C SER A 173 3.88 3.69 17.23
N LEU A 174 3.74 3.35 15.94
CA LEU A 174 4.29 4.13 14.84
C LEU A 174 3.77 5.58 14.84
N ILE A 175 2.46 5.77 14.89
CA ILE A 175 1.82 7.09 14.89
C ILE A 175 2.30 7.91 16.11
N GLY A 176 2.39 7.30 17.29
CA GLY A 176 2.91 7.94 18.49
C GLY A 176 4.37 8.36 18.34
N TRP A 177 5.22 7.47 17.82
CA TRP A 177 6.63 7.79 17.59
C TRP A 177 6.81 8.92 16.56
N MET A 178 6.03 8.93 15.48
CA MET A 178 6.07 9.99 14.47
C MET A 178 5.68 11.34 15.07
N ARG A 179 4.64 11.38 15.92
CA ARG A 179 4.22 12.59 16.65
C ARG A 179 5.34 13.12 17.54
N ASP A 180 5.97 12.24 18.31
CA ASP A 180 7.07 12.60 19.20
C ASP A 180 8.35 12.99 18.43
N HIS A 181 8.57 12.42 17.24
CA HIS A 181 9.63 12.85 16.34
C HIS A 181 9.40 14.30 15.90
N ASN A 182 8.20 14.64 15.42
CA ASN A 182 7.86 15.98 14.95
C ASN A 182 7.98 17.03 16.05
N ARG A 183 7.54 16.71 17.27
CA ARG A 183 7.69 17.60 18.44
C ARG A 183 9.14 17.90 18.76
N ARG A 184 10.03 16.91 18.63
CA ARG A 184 11.48 17.07 18.89
C ARG A 184 12.24 17.70 17.72
N ARG A 185 11.75 17.53 16.49
CA ARG A 185 12.43 17.90 15.24
C ARG A 185 11.49 18.64 14.28
N PRO A 186 10.92 19.79 14.66
CA PRO A 186 9.91 20.47 13.84
C PRO A 186 10.41 20.84 12.44
N ARG A 187 11.70 21.18 12.28
CA ARG A 187 12.34 21.49 10.99
C ARG A 187 12.60 20.27 10.09
N ARG A 188 12.43 19.05 10.61
CA ARG A 188 12.61 17.77 9.90
C ARG A 188 11.47 16.81 10.23
N GLY A 189 10.27 17.36 10.37
CA GLY A 189 9.08 16.57 10.70
C GLY A 189 8.80 15.53 9.62
N VAL A 190 8.29 14.38 10.03
CA VAL A 190 7.78 13.34 9.16
C VAL A 190 6.29 13.58 8.87
N ARG A 191 5.85 13.06 7.73
CA ARG A 191 4.48 13.10 7.22
C ARG A 191 3.90 11.69 7.15
N PHE A 192 2.57 11.62 7.18
CA PHE A 192 1.83 10.39 6.90
C PHE A 192 0.96 10.59 5.66
N MET A 193 0.83 9.58 4.82
CA MET A 193 -0.16 9.57 3.74
C MET A 193 -0.82 8.21 3.61
N GLY A 194 -2.11 8.21 3.30
CA GLY A 194 -2.76 7.06 2.69
C GLY A 194 -2.59 7.19 1.19
N ASP A 195 -2.07 6.18 0.51
CA ASP A 195 -1.90 6.23 -0.94
C ASP A 195 -3.07 5.61 -1.72
N ASP A 196 -3.96 4.91 -1.04
CA ASP A 196 -5.11 4.25 -1.64
C ASP A 196 -6.23 5.23 -2.04
N ILE A 197 -7.17 4.71 -2.83
CA ILE A 197 -8.48 5.34 -3.02
C ILE A 197 -9.20 5.46 -1.67
N GLY A 198 -10.29 6.21 -1.62
CA GLY A 198 -11.02 6.50 -0.38
C GLY A 198 -11.81 5.34 0.24
N ALA A 199 -11.33 4.10 0.16
CA ALA A 199 -11.95 2.95 0.80
C ALA A 199 -11.35 2.70 2.20
N PRO A 200 -12.16 2.29 3.20
CA PRO A 200 -13.59 2.00 3.12
C PRO A 200 -14.49 3.25 3.23
N ALA A 201 -13.93 4.43 3.51
CA ALA A 201 -14.66 5.69 3.61
C ALA A 201 -13.82 6.89 3.12
N LEU A 202 -14.45 7.80 2.38
CA LEU A 202 -13.90 9.13 2.06
C LEU A 202 -14.19 10.12 3.20
N GLY A 203 -15.39 10.04 3.78
CA GLY A 203 -15.93 11.03 4.69
C GLY A 203 -16.16 12.39 4.01
N ASP A 204 -16.79 13.33 4.73
CA ASP A 204 -17.13 14.64 4.15
C ASP A 204 -15.94 15.62 4.07
N ARG A 205 -14.88 15.37 4.85
CA ARG A 205 -13.76 16.30 5.00
C ARG A 205 -13.04 16.59 3.68
N ILE A 206 -12.86 15.57 2.83
CA ILE A 206 -12.18 15.74 1.54
C ILE A 206 -13.02 16.59 0.56
N PHE A 207 -14.34 16.40 0.52
CA PHE A 207 -15.25 17.24 -0.25
C PHE A 207 -15.25 18.69 0.26
N THR A 208 -15.23 18.86 1.58
CA THR A 208 -15.16 20.19 2.22
C THR A 208 -13.87 20.93 1.87
N ARG A 209 -12.73 20.23 1.75
CA ARG A 209 -11.47 20.85 1.30
C ARG A 209 -11.56 21.38 -0.14
N VAL A 210 -12.12 20.58 -1.06
CA VAL A 210 -12.30 21.00 -2.47
C VAL A 210 -13.28 22.17 -2.58
N THR A 211 -14.44 22.07 -1.92
CA THR A 211 -15.48 23.11 -1.97
C THR A 211 -15.03 24.41 -1.29
N SER A 212 -14.27 24.35 -0.20
CA SER A 212 -13.69 25.55 0.43
C SER A 212 -12.71 26.26 -0.49
N TYR A 213 -11.80 25.52 -1.14
CA TYR A 213 -10.91 26.10 -2.15
C TYR A 213 -11.71 26.76 -3.29
N VAL A 214 -12.70 26.07 -3.85
CA VAL A 214 -13.51 26.63 -4.95
C VAL A 214 -14.31 27.85 -4.50
N ARG A 215 -14.83 27.89 -3.28
CA ARG A 215 -15.52 29.06 -2.72
C ARG A 215 -14.63 30.30 -2.71
N GLU A 216 -13.36 30.14 -2.35
CA GLU A 216 -12.41 31.25 -2.24
C GLU A 216 -11.81 31.63 -3.60
N ALA A 217 -11.37 30.64 -4.38
CA ALA A 217 -10.64 30.87 -5.63
C ALA A 217 -11.55 31.07 -6.85
N CYS A 218 -12.74 30.46 -6.88
CA CYS A 218 -13.65 30.52 -8.02
C CYS A 218 -15.14 30.37 -7.61
N PRO A 219 -15.70 31.36 -6.87
CA PRO A 219 -17.05 31.25 -6.31
C PRO A 219 -18.15 31.03 -7.37
N ARG A 220 -17.93 31.43 -8.62
CA ARG A 220 -18.87 31.19 -9.73
C ARG A 220 -19.06 29.71 -10.07
N SER A 221 -18.06 28.87 -9.81
CA SER A 221 -18.12 27.43 -10.05
C SER A 221 -18.66 26.64 -8.86
N LEU A 222 -18.78 27.27 -7.68
CA LEU A 222 -19.22 26.60 -6.46
C LEU A 222 -20.61 25.97 -6.59
N PRO A 223 -21.66 26.64 -7.15
CA PRO A 223 -22.97 26.02 -7.26
C PRO A 223 -22.98 24.74 -8.11
N ARG A 224 -22.23 24.74 -9.22
CA ARG A 224 -22.08 23.55 -10.07
C ARG A 224 -21.32 22.44 -9.36
N LEU A 225 -20.27 22.77 -8.62
CA LEU A 225 -19.53 21.77 -7.85
C LEU A 225 -20.40 21.14 -6.74
N GLU A 226 -21.15 21.97 -6.01
CA GLU A 226 -22.06 21.51 -4.96
C GLU A 226 -23.17 20.62 -5.54
N GLU A 227 -23.73 20.97 -6.69
CA GLU A 227 -24.66 20.12 -7.44
C GLU A 227 -24.02 18.78 -7.80
N LEU A 228 -22.80 18.76 -8.36
CA LEU A 228 -22.12 17.53 -8.73
C LEU A 228 -21.85 16.62 -7.53
N TYR A 229 -21.51 17.19 -6.38
CA TYR A 229 -21.21 16.45 -5.15
C TYR A 229 -22.43 16.06 -4.32
N ALA A 230 -23.61 16.65 -4.54
CA ALA A 230 -24.79 16.46 -3.69
C ALA A 230 -25.16 14.98 -3.44
N GLU A 231 -25.06 14.13 -4.47
CA GLU A 231 -25.38 12.69 -4.37
C GLU A 231 -24.15 11.81 -4.04
N LEU A 232 -22.97 12.41 -3.98
CA LEU A 232 -21.70 11.72 -3.73
C LEU A 232 -21.27 11.81 -2.27
N ARG A 233 -21.71 12.85 -1.54
CA ARG A 233 -21.22 13.16 -0.20
C ARG A 233 -22.27 12.92 0.90
N PRO A 234 -21.86 12.43 2.08
CA PRO A 234 -20.58 11.74 2.33
C PRO A 234 -20.59 10.31 1.76
N LEU A 235 -19.40 9.79 1.46
CA LEU A 235 -19.20 8.36 1.22
C LEU A 235 -18.56 7.74 2.47
N ASP A 236 -19.41 7.27 3.39
CA ASP A 236 -18.99 6.76 4.71
C ASP A 236 -18.79 5.24 4.75
N ASP A 237 -19.37 4.51 3.80
CA ASP A 237 -19.27 3.04 3.73
C ASP A 237 -19.31 2.58 2.27
N VAL A 238 -18.13 2.35 1.70
CA VAL A 238 -17.96 1.84 0.33
C VAL A 238 -18.68 0.50 0.13
N PHE A 239 -18.70 -0.39 1.13
CA PHE A 239 -19.34 -1.70 0.99
C PHE A 239 -20.87 -1.57 0.96
N ALA A 240 -21.44 -0.65 1.73
CA ALA A 240 -22.85 -0.31 1.62
C ALA A 240 -23.16 0.35 0.26
N TYR A 241 -22.28 1.22 -0.21
CA TYR A 241 -22.43 1.90 -1.50
C TYR A 241 -22.46 0.93 -2.68
N LEU A 242 -21.61 -0.12 -2.68
CA LEU A 242 -21.57 -1.14 -3.73
C LEU A 242 -22.90 -1.89 -3.94
N ARG A 243 -23.82 -1.85 -2.96
CA ARG A 243 -25.17 -2.45 -3.08
C ARG A 243 -26.15 -1.61 -3.91
N LYS A 244 -25.82 -0.35 -4.23
CA LYS A 244 -26.61 0.49 -5.12
C LYS A 244 -26.65 -0.10 -6.54
N PRO A 245 -27.70 0.16 -7.33
CA PRO A 245 -27.77 -0.26 -8.73
C PRO A 245 -26.53 0.17 -9.51
N LEU A 246 -25.96 -0.73 -10.32
CA LEU A 246 -24.75 -0.46 -11.10
C LEU A 246 -24.88 0.79 -11.99
N ALA A 247 -26.05 1.02 -12.59
CA ALA A 247 -26.33 2.21 -13.40
C ALA A 247 -26.24 3.51 -12.59
N GLU A 248 -26.66 3.50 -11.32
CA GLU A 248 -26.52 4.66 -10.41
C GLU A 248 -25.04 4.90 -10.09
N ARG A 249 -24.29 3.84 -9.75
CA ARG A 249 -22.86 3.94 -9.43
C ARG A 249 -22.05 4.47 -10.62
N ARG A 250 -22.36 4.03 -11.84
CA ARG A 250 -21.75 4.53 -13.08
C ARG A 250 -22.07 6.02 -13.34
N ARG A 251 -23.31 6.47 -13.13
CA ARG A 251 -23.65 7.90 -13.23
C ARG A 251 -22.88 8.73 -12.21
N ASN A 252 -22.73 8.23 -10.99
CA ASN A 252 -21.99 8.89 -9.93
C ASN A 252 -20.47 8.99 -10.23
N ALA A 253 -19.89 7.97 -10.87
CA ALA A 253 -18.52 8.05 -11.39
C ALA A 253 -18.35 9.15 -12.43
N VAL A 254 -19.30 9.33 -13.35
CA VAL A 254 -19.30 10.43 -14.32
C VAL A 254 -19.38 11.79 -13.62
N ARG A 255 -20.28 11.96 -12.65
CA ARG A 255 -20.40 13.21 -11.88
C ARG A 255 -19.11 13.53 -11.11
N ALA A 256 -18.46 12.53 -10.53
CA ALA A 256 -17.20 12.71 -9.82
C ALA A 256 -16.06 13.14 -10.76
N GLN A 257 -16.03 12.58 -11.98
CA GLN A 257 -15.10 12.99 -13.03
C GLN A 257 -15.36 14.43 -13.51
N GLU A 258 -16.62 14.80 -13.75
CA GLU A 258 -16.99 16.19 -14.11
C GLU A 258 -16.56 17.20 -13.03
N ALA A 259 -16.65 16.82 -11.75
CA ALA A 259 -16.19 17.66 -10.66
C ALA A 259 -14.67 17.83 -10.66
N LEU A 260 -13.92 16.76 -10.94
CA LEU A 260 -12.47 16.84 -11.13
C LEU A 260 -12.11 17.76 -12.31
N ASP A 261 -12.79 17.63 -13.44
CA ASP A 261 -12.53 18.43 -14.63
C ASP A 261 -12.80 19.92 -14.35
N LEU A 262 -13.90 20.23 -13.64
CA LEU A 262 -14.24 21.59 -13.22
C LEU A 262 -13.16 22.23 -12.33
N VAL A 263 -12.63 21.48 -11.36
CA VAL A 263 -11.56 21.96 -10.45
C VAL A 263 -10.22 22.08 -11.18
N THR A 264 -9.96 21.19 -12.15
CA THR A 264 -8.69 21.16 -12.91
C THR A 264 -8.60 22.30 -13.92
N ALA A 265 -9.65 22.57 -14.68
CA ALA A 265 -9.66 23.53 -15.80
C ALA A 265 -9.29 24.99 -15.40
N ARG A 266 -9.30 25.32 -14.10
CA ARG A 266 -9.15 26.69 -13.61
C ARG A 266 -7.74 27.08 -13.16
N ALA A 267 -6.75 26.21 -13.32
CA ALA A 267 -5.32 26.59 -13.26
C ALA A 267 -4.95 27.66 -14.32
N GLY A 268 -5.63 27.67 -15.48
CA GLY A 268 -5.25 28.49 -16.63
C GLY A 268 -5.86 29.89 -16.72
N ALA A 269 -6.85 30.23 -15.88
CA ALA A 269 -7.62 31.48 -16.04
C ALA A 269 -7.19 32.64 -15.13
N GLY A 270 -6.23 32.42 -14.22
CA GLY A 270 -5.78 33.42 -13.25
C GLY A 270 -4.47 34.15 -13.60
N GLY A 271 -3.84 33.84 -14.73
CA GLY A 271 -2.49 34.32 -15.09
C GLY A 271 -2.43 35.62 -15.91
N GLU A 272 -3.54 36.10 -16.46
CA GLU A 272 -3.52 37.20 -17.44
C GLU A 272 -4.37 38.40 -17.02
N HIS A 273 -4.15 38.97 -15.83
CA HIS A 273 -4.55 40.36 -15.56
C HIS A 273 -3.64 40.99 -14.50
N HIS A 274 -2.42 41.34 -14.91
CA HIS A 274 -1.66 42.37 -14.21
C HIS A 274 -1.06 43.35 -15.23
N GLU A 275 -1.93 44.20 -15.80
CA GLU A 275 -1.49 45.42 -16.46
C GLU A 275 -1.35 46.56 -15.45
N ARG A 276 -0.12 47.08 -15.42
CA ARG A 276 0.29 48.50 -15.30
C ARG A 276 0.04 49.23 -13.98
N GLY A 277 1.16 49.58 -13.35
CA GLY A 277 1.26 50.65 -12.38
C GLY A 277 2.70 51.15 -12.25
N THR A 278 3.22 51.79 -13.30
CA THR A 278 4.44 52.62 -13.24
C THR A 278 4.35 53.64 -12.11
N ARG A 279 5.30 53.64 -11.18
CA ARG A 279 5.66 54.83 -10.38
C ARG A 279 7.17 54.95 -10.20
N HIS A 280 7.67 56.07 -10.68
CA HIS A 280 8.95 56.71 -10.37
C HIS A 280 9.04 57.18 -8.90
N ALA A 281 10.28 57.52 -8.52
CA ALA A 281 10.77 58.20 -7.30
C ALA A 281 11.44 57.23 -6.31
N GLY A 282 12.61 57.50 -5.74
CA GLY A 282 13.48 58.69 -5.72
C GLY A 282 14.57 58.40 -4.69
N LYS A 283 15.80 58.85 -4.94
CA LYS A 283 16.94 58.76 -4.02
C LYS A 283 16.75 59.71 -2.83
N GLY A 284 17.22 59.29 -1.65
CA GLY A 284 17.43 60.12 -0.44
C GLY A 284 17.72 59.20 0.74
N GLU A 285 18.97 58.84 0.99
CA GLU A 285 19.94 59.52 1.88
C GLU A 285 19.77 59.22 3.38
N ARG A 286 20.91 58.93 4.00
CA ARG A 286 21.11 58.46 5.37
C ARG A 286 21.32 59.66 6.31
N GLY A 287 20.96 59.49 7.59
CA GLY A 287 21.38 60.37 8.68
C GLY A 287 20.98 59.81 10.05
N PRO A 288 21.90 59.61 11.03
CA PRO A 288 21.68 58.79 12.22
C PRO A 288 21.59 59.57 13.56
N GLY A 289 21.16 58.86 14.62
CA GLY A 289 21.46 59.15 16.03
C GLY A 289 20.22 59.46 16.88
N THR A 290 20.14 59.25 18.20
CA THR A 290 20.97 58.60 19.25
C THR A 290 20.18 58.73 20.57
N GLY A 291 20.30 57.77 21.50
CA GLY A 291 19.96 57.90 22.94
C GLY A 291 18.51 57.54 23.31
N GLY A 292 18.17 56.87 24.42
CA GLY A 292 18.92 56.48 25.60
C GLY A 292 18.12 55.50 26.50
N ARG A 293 18.77 55.13 27.60
CA ARG A 293 18.44 54.24 28.75
C ARG A 293 17.02 54.47 29.36
N GLU A 294 16.37 53.63 30.19
CA GLU A 294 16.71 52.49 31.06
C GLU A 294 15.39 51.84 31.58
N ARG A 295 15.46 50.53 31.96
CA ARG A 295 14.67 49.77 32.97
C ARG A 295 13.13 49.82 33.02
N ALA A 296 12.50 48.65 32.87
CA ALA A 296 11.67 48.02 33.92
C ALA A 296 11.28 46.59 33.53
N ALA A 297 11.46 45.63 34.44
CA ALA A 297 10.99 44.26 34.30
C ALA A 297 9.51 44.15 34.68
N ARG A 298 8.69 43.52 33.84
CA ARG A 298 7.46 42.78 34.18
C ARG A 298 7.06 41.83 33.02
N PRO A 299 6.27 40.78 33.31
CA PRO A 299 6.40 39.47 32.66
C PRO A 299 5.48 39.26 31.45
N THR A 300 5.70 38.12 30.79
CA THR A 300 4.85 37.44 29.78
C THR A 300 4.62 38.16 28.46
N ARG A 301 5.12 37.56 27.38
CA ARG A 301 4.44 37.55 26.08
C ARG A 301 4.90 36.34 25.27
N ASP A 302 3.90 35.68 24.71
CA ASP A 302 3.97 34.52 23.85
C ASP A 302 5.13 34.60 22.86
N GLU A 303 5.96 33.56 22.83
CA GLU A 303 6.80 33.32 21.66
C GLU A 303 5.88 33.06 20.46
N PRO A 304 6.15 33.66 19.30
CA PRO A 304 5.33 33.44 18.13
C PRO A 304 5.48 31.99 17.71
N HIS A 305 4.42 31.20 17.87
CA HIS A 305 4.20 30.04 17.04
C HIS A 305 4.24 30.52 15.60
N GLU A 306 5.40 30.36 14.96
CA GLU A 306 5.61 30.60 13.55
C GLU A 306 4.70 29.61 12.82
N ARG A 307 3.50 30.09 12.48
CA ARG A 307 2.56 29.39 11.60
C ARG A 307 3.35 28.99 10.36
N ALA A 308 3.15 27.75 9.92
CA ALA A 308 3.64 27.28 8.63
C ALA A 308 3.44 28.38 7.57
N ALA A 309 4.48 28.64 6.77
CA ALA A 309 4.45 29.69 5.76
C ALA A 309 3.14 29.61 4.95
N PRO A 310 2.45 30.75 4.71
CA PRO A 310 1.17 30.74 4.01
C PRO A 310 1.35 30.11 2.63
N HIS A 311 0.51 29.11 2.32
CA HIS A 311 0.50 28.44 1.03
C HIS A 311 0.28 29.44 -0.09
N THR A 312 0.95 29.23 -1.24
CA THR A 312 0.64 30.03 -2.42
C THR A 312 -0.68 29.57 -3.02
N ARG A 313 -1.44 30.45 -3.71
CA ARG A 313 -2.68 30.06 -4.40
C ARG A 313 -2.50 28.90 -5.39
N SER A 314 -1.31 28.76 -5.98
CA SER A 314 -0.97 27.63 -6.84
C SER A 314 -0.85 26.32 -6.07
N GLU A 315 -0.33 26.37 -4.84
CA GLU A 315 -0.21 25.20 -3.98
C GLU A 315 -1.58 24.70 -3.49
N ASP A 316 -2.47 25.63 -3.12
CA ASP A 316 -3.83 25.28 -2.71
C ASP A 316 -4.64 24.67 -3.87
N HIS A 317 -4.40 25.15 -5.10
CA HIS A 317 -5.02 24.59 -6.30
C HIS A 317 -4.61 23.13 -6.53
N GLU A 318 -3.32 22.82 -6.47
CA GLU A 318 -2.81 21.47 -6.66
C GLU A 318 -3.39 20.48 -5.65
N TRP A 319 -3.51 20.89 -4.37
CA TRP A 319 -4.16 20.09 -3.34
C TRP A 319 -5.65 19.87 -3.63
N ALA A 320 -6.37 20.92 -4.04
CA ALA A 320 -7.78 20.79 -4.40
C ALA A 320 -7.98 19.84 -5.59
N VAL A 321 -7.13 19.92 -6.62
CA VAL A 321 -7.15 18.99 -7.77
C VAL A 321 -6.84 17.57 -7.31
N GLN A 322 -5.83 17.36 -6.46
CA GLN A 322 -5.49 16.02 -5.98
C GLN A 322 -6.61 15.42 -5.13
N HIS A 323 -7.28 16.22 -4.30
CA HIS A 323 -8.46 15.77 -3.53
C HIS A 323 -9.63 15.42 -4.45
N ALA A 324 -9.94 16.26 -5.43
CA ALA A 324 -10.97 15.95 -6.43
C ALA A 324 -10.63 14.70 -7.25
N ARG A 325 -9.33 14.47 -7.53
CA ARG A 325 -8.85 13.28 -8.24
C ARG A 325 -9.07 12.01 -7.42
N ASN A 326 -8.72 12.02 -6.14
CA ASN A 326 -8.94 10.88 -5.26
C ASN A 326 -10.46 10.57 -5.12
N ILE A 327 -11.32 11.59 -5.05
CA ILE A 327 -12.77 11.42 -5.09
C ILE A 327 -13.18 10.72 -6.41
N ALA A 328 -12.77 11.24 -7.56
CA ALA A 328 -13.10 10.66 -8.87
C ALA A 328 -12.61 9.22 -9.03
N GLN A 329 -11.37 8.93 -8.64
CA GLN A 329 -10.81 7.58 -8.63
C GLN A 329 -11.61 6.62 -7.75
N THR A 330 -12.05 7.08 -6.58
CA THR A 330 -12.88 6.28 -5.68
C THR A 330 -14.22 5.93 -6.32
N PHE A 331 -14.93 6.90 -6.91
CA PHE A 331 -16.19 6.64 -7.60
C PHE A 331 -16.04 5.79 -8.87
N ALA A 332 -14.93 5.92 -9.58
CA ALA A 332 -14.59 5.02 -10.69
C ALA A 332 -14.43 3.58 -10.19
N PHE A 333 -13.68 3.36 -9.11
CA PHE A 333 -13.51 2.04 -8.51
C PHE A 333 -14.85 1.46 -8.05
N VAL A 334 -15.65 2.20 -7.27
CA VAL A 334 -16.94 1.70 -6.78
C VAL A 334 -18.03 1.64 -7.86
N SER A 335 -17.69 1.87 -9.14
CA SER A 335 -18.55 1.58 -10.28
C SER A 335 -18.35 0.16 -10.86
N LEU A 336 -17.46 -0.65 -10.26
CA LEU A 336 -17.21 -2.04 -10.64
C LEU A 336 -18.46 -2.92 -10.56
N ASP A 337 -18.56 -3.91 -11.42
CA ASP A 337 -19.55 -4.99 -11.30
C ASP A 337 -18.89 -6.19 -10.60
N PRO A 338 -19.24 -6.52 -9.34
CA PRO A 338 -18.59 -7.60 -8.61
C PRO A 338 -18.96 -8.98 -9.14
N SER A 339 -19.96 -9.08 -10.03
CA SER A 339 -20.36 -10.33 -10.68
C SER A 339 -19.59 -10.62 -11.98
N ASP A 340 -18.83 -9.65 -12.47
CA ASP A 340 -18.04 -9.74 -13.69
C ASP A 340 -16.53 -9.72 -13.36
N PRO A 341 -15.82 -10.86 -13.50
CA PRO A 341 -14.39 -10.94 -13.22
C PRO A 341 -13.54 -9.93 -13.99
N ASP A 342 -13.89 -9.61 -15.24
CA ASP A 342 -13.15 -8.63 -16.04
C ASP A 342 -13.34 -7.22 -15.46
N SER A 343 -14.54 -6.91 -14.96
CA SER A 343 -14.80 -5.65 -14.26
C SER A 343 -14.04 -5.56 -12.93
N VAL A 344 -13.85 -6.66 -12.21
CA VAL A 344 -13.06 -6.69 -10.97
C VAL A 344 -11.59 -6.46 -11.28
N ALA A 345 -11.02 -7.19 -12.23
CA ALA A 345 -9.63 -7.02 -12.64
C ALA A 345 -9.36 -5.60 -13.16
N ALA A 346 -10.29 -5.00 -13.92
CA ALA A 346 -10.18 -3.62 -14.37
C ALA A 346 -10.19 -2.60 -13.21
N ALA A 347 -10.99 -2.85 -12.17
CA ALA A 347 -11.06 -2.00 -10.99
C ALA A 347 -9.77 -2.10 -10.15
N GLU A 348 -9.23 -3.31 -9.94
CA GLU A 348 -7.97 -3.49 -9.23
C GLU A 348 -6.79 -2.89 -10.01
N HIS A 349 -6.78 -3.03 -11.33
CA HIS A 349 -5.79 -2.37 -12.19
C HIS A 349 -5.85 -0.84 -12.08
N LEU A 350 -7.05 -0.26 -11.99
CA LEU A 350 -7.24 1.17 -11.74
C LEU A 350 -6.74 1.56 -10.35
N ARG A 351 -7.01 0.74 -9.32
CA ARG A 351 -6.58 0.98 -7.94
C ARG A 351 -5.05 1.01 -7.82
N ASP A 352 -4.35 0.01 -8.32
CA ASP A 352 -2.87 -0.04 -8.26
C ASP A 352 -2.22 1.12 -9.00
N ARG A 353 -2.80 1.52 -10.15
CA ARG A 353 -2.35 2.72 -10.86
C ARG A 353 -2.59 3.99 -10.03
N ALA A 354 -3.77 4.13 -9.44
CA ALA A 354 -4.10 5.28 -8.60
C ALA A 354 -3.16 5.38 -7.39
N MET A 355 -2.86 4.26 -6.71
CA MET A 355 -1.90 4.22 -5.61
C MET A 355 -0.50 4.67 -6.04
N ALA A 356 0.00 4.16 -7.17
CA ALA A 356 1.28 4.57 -7.72
C ALA A 356 1.31 6.07 -8.05
N ASP A 357 0.26 6.58 -8.71
CA ASP A 357 0.14 7.98 -9.09
C ASP A 357 0.07 8.90 -7.86
N ASN A 358 -0.60 8.48 -6.78
CA ASN A 358 -0.69 9.22 -5.53
C ASN A 358 0.68 9.33 -4.84
N VAL A 359 1.43 8.23 -4.74
CA VAL A 359 2.80 8.24 -4.20
C VAL A 359 3.73 9.12 -5.06
N ALA A 360 3.67 8.97 -6.39
CA ALA A 360 4.50 9.75 -7.30
C ALA A 360 4.15 11.23 -7.27
N TRP A 361 2.86 11.58 -7.17
CA TRP A 361 2.41 12.96 -6.99
C TRP A 361 2.92 13.55 -5.68
N TRP A 362 2.79 12.83 -4.56
CA TRP A 362 3.28 13.26 -3.26
C TRP A 362 4.79 13.53 -3.31
N HIS A 363 5.57 12.57 -3.83
CA HIS A 363 7.02 12.70 -3.96
C HIS A 363 7.42 13.94 -4.78
N ARG A 364 6.80 14.15 -5.96
CA ARG A 364 7.09 15.32 -6.79
C ARG A 364 6.75 16.62 -6.08
N ARG A 365 5.67 16.62 -5.30
CA ARG A 365 5.13 17.82 -4.66
C ARG A 365 5.91 18.25 -3.42
N THR A 366 6.33 17.31 -2.60
CA THR A 366 7.00 17.59 -1.33
C THR A 366 8.52 17.43 -1.42
N GLY A 367 9.02 16.68 -2.41
CA GLY A 367 10.42 16.24 -2.46
C GLY A 367 10.75 15.16 -1.43
N ASP A 368 9.75 14.65 -0.70
CA ASP A 368 9.95 13.69 0.38
C ASP A 368 10.54 12.39 -0.12
N LYS A 369 11.37 11.75 0.71
CA LYS A 369 11.69 10.34 0.53
C LYS A 369 10.67 9.48 1.28
N ILE A 370 10.04 8.54 0.58
CA ILE A 370 8.83 7.86 1.02
C ILE A 370 9.10 6.39 1.31
N LEU A 371 8.75 5.92 2.50
CA LEU A 371 8.58 4.49 2.75
C LEU A 371 7.11 4.14 2.50
N LEU A 372 6.88 3.36 1.46
CA LEU A 372 5.57 2.86 1.07
C LEU A 372 5.32 1.50 1.72
N SER A 373 4.41 1.44 2.67
CA SER A 373 3.97 0.24 3.35
C SER A 373 2.69 -0.29 2.72
N ALA A 374 2.76 -1.44 2.05
CA ALA A 374 1.60 -2.10 1.44
C ALA A 374 1.76 -3.63 1.50
N HIS A 375 0.80 -4.37 0.97
CA HIS A 375 0.95 -5.81 0.72
C HIS A 375 2.09 -6.08 -0.28
N ASN A 376 2.70 -7.27 -0.18
CA ASN A 376 3.70 -7.77 -1.12
C ASN A 376 3.28 -7.61 -2.59
N GLY A 377 2.03 -7.98 -2.89
CA GLY A 377 1.43 -7.89 -4.23
C GLY A 377 1.36 -6.47 -4.80
N HIS A 378 1.29 -5.44 -3.95
CA HIS A 378 1.27 -4.04 -4.39
C HIS A 378 2.69 -3.47 -4.53
N VAL A 379 3.61 -3.77 -3.61
CA VAL A 379 4.99 -3.24 -3.71
C VAL A 379 5.87 -3.97 -4.71
N GLY A 380 5.58 -5.24 -4.99
CA GLY A 380 6.36 -6.06 -5.91
C GLY A 380 6.19 -5.63 -7.36
N TYR A 381 7.00 -6.20 -8.25
CA TYR A 381 6.88 -6.04 -9.70
C TYR A 381 5.94 -7.07 -10.34
N LEU A 382 5.60 -8.13 -9.60
CA LEU A 382 4.78 -9.25 -10.02
C LEU A 382 3.75 -9.56 -8.92
N SER A 383 2.58 -10.05 -9.34
CA SER A 383 1.52 -10.50 -8.44
C SER A 383 1.47 -12.04 -8.37
N THR A 384 1.05 -12.56 -7.22
CA THR A 384 0.62 -13.95 -7.00
C THR A 384 -0.68 -14.28 -7.75
N ASP A 385 -1.48 -13.27 -8.09
CA ASP A 385 -2.66 -13.34 -8.93
C ASP A 385 -2.54 -12.32 -10.09
N PRO A 386 -1.92 -12.71 -11.22
CA PRO A 386 -1.74 -11.83 -12.37
C PRO A 386 -3.01 -11.65 -13.21
N GLU A 387 -4.07 -12.43 -12.98
CA GLU A 387 -5.35 -12.22 -13.65
C GLU A 387 -6.08 -11.04 -12.99
N MET A 388 -6.11 -11.00 -11.66
CA MET A 388 -6.69 -9.90 -10.89
C MET A 388 -5.79 -8.66 -10.87
N TYR A 389 -4.47 -8.85 -10.69
CA TYR A 389 -3.47 -7.78 -10.64
C TYR A 389 -2.46 -7.95 -11.79
N PRO A 390 -2.87 -7.68 -13.04
CA PRO A 390 -1.99 -7.83 -14.21
C PRO A 390 -0.81 -6.87 -14.17
N ARG A 391 -0.93 -5.80 -13.36
CA ARG A 391 0.14 -4.85 -13.13
C ARG A 391 0.02 -4.25 -11.74
N THR A 392 1.11 -4.32 -11.00
CA THR A 392 1.19 -3.88 -9.61
C THR A 392 1.55 -2.39 -9.49
N GLN A 393 1.22 -1.78 -8.36
CA GLN A 393 1.66 -0.43 -7.99
C GLN A 393 3.19 -0.30 -8.07
N GLY A 394 3.94 -1.29 -7.62
CA GLY A 394 5.40 -1.31 -7.67
C GLY A 394 5.95 -1.29 -9.10
N ALA A 395 5.29 -1.97 -10.04
CA ALA A 395 5.64 -1.91 -11.45
C ALA A 395 5.37 -0.51 -12.05
N TYR A 396 4.28 0.15 -11.67
CA TYR A 396 4.02 1.53 -12.09
C TYR A 396 5.03 2.54 -11.51
N LEU A 397 5.38 2.40 -10.23
CA LEU A 397 6.39 3.23 -9.59
C LEU A 397 7.77 3.02 -10.19
N ARG A 398 8.09 1.79 -10.60
CA ARG A 398 9.34 1.49 -11.31
C ARG A 398 9.43 2.20 -12.65
N ASP A 399 8.34 2.23 -13.41
CA ASP A 399 8.30 2.98 -14.68
C ASP A 399 8.47 4.49 -14.45
N ALA A 400 7.77 5.04 -13.46
CA ALA A 400 7.75 6.47 -13.19
C ALA A 400 9.07 6.99 -12.59
N LEU A 401 9.76 6.19 -11.77
CA LEU A 401 10.91 6.63 -10.96
C LEU A 401 12.22 5.90 -11.33
N GLY A 402 12.17 4.85 -12.15
CA GLY A 402 13.33 4.02 -12.48
C GLY A 402 14.03 3.49 -11.23
N ARG A 403 15.33 3.74 -11.11
CA ARG A 403 16.13 3.39 -9.91
C ARG A 403 15.76 4.21 -8.66
N GLY A 404 14.93 5.24 -8.80
CA GLY A 404 14.37 5.99 -7.68
C GLY A 404 13.33 5.19 -6.88
N TYR A 405 12.80 4.10 -7.43
CA TYR A 405 11.96 3.12 -6.74
C TYR A 405 12.72 1.82 -6.45
N LEU A 406 12.51 1.26 -5.26
CA LEU A 406 13.07 -0.02 -4.84
C LEU A 406 12.02 -0.83 -4.07
N ALA A 407 11.85 -2.10 -4.43
CA ALA A 407 10.86 -3.01 -3.85
C ALA A 407 11.51 -4.00 -2.86
N ILE A 408 10.97 -4.05 -1.64
CA ILE A 408 11.37 -4.98 -0.58
C ILE A 408 10.17 -5.89 -0.26
N GLY A 409 10.30 -7.19 -0.55
CA GLY A 409 9.29 -8.19 -0.22
C GLY A 409 9.56 -8.91 1.10
N PHE A 410 8.51 -9.46 1.70
CA PHE A 410 8.63 -10.35 2.87
C PHE A 410 8.27 -11.79 2.54
N THR A 411 8.88 -12.72 3.25
CA THR A 411 8.50 -14.14 3.30
C THR A 411 8.61 -14.62 4.74
N PHE A 412 7.93 -15.71 5.08
CA PHE A 412 8.02 -16.30 6.40
C PHE A 412 7.79 -17.81 6.38
N ASN A 413 8.41 -18.55 7.28
CA ASN A 413 8.31 -20.01 7.26
C ASN A 413 7.05 -20.56 7.94
N ARG A 414 6.61 -19.97 9.06
CA ARG A 414 5.46 -20.46 9.84
C ARG A 414 4.88 -19.39 10.74
N GLY A 415 3.69 -19.64 11.25
CA GLY A 415 3.14 -18.85 12.37
C GLY A 415 1.71 -18.44 12.15
N SER A 416 1.32 -17.34 12.79
CA SER A 416 -0.05 -16.86 12.78
C SER A 416 -0.14 -15.42 12.26
N PHE A 417 -1.25 -15.08 11.62
CA PHE A 417 -1.56 -13.77 11.07
C PHE A 417 -3.07 -13.59 11.01
N LEU A 418 -3.54 -12.44 10.53
CA LEU A 418 -4.97 -12.15 10.41
C LEU A 418 -5.44 -12.28 8.96
N THR A 419 -6.62 -12.86 8.79
CA THR A 419 -7.31 -12.97 7.49
C THR A 419 -8.81 -12.87 7.71
N LYS A 420 -9.55 -12.63 6.64
CA LYS A 420 -11.01 -12.75 6.59
C LYS A 420 -11.42 -14.09 5.98
N ASP A 421 -12.67 -14.48 6.19
CA ASP A 421 -13.28 -15.64 5.53
C ASP A 421 -13.70 -15.28 4.09
N ALA A 422 -14.17 -14.05 3.87
CA ALA A 422 -14.47 -13.50 2.54
C ALA A 422 -13.93 -12.05 2.39
N PRO A 423 -13.67 -11.57 1.15
CA PRO A 423 -13.04 -10.26 0.91
C PRO A 423 -13.75 -9.07 1.58
N PHE A 424 -15.09 -9.12 1.61
CA PHE A 424 -15.95 -8.04 2.10
C PHE A 424 -16.38 -8.19 3.57
N ASP A 425 -15.91 -9.22 4.27
CA ASP A 425 -16.19 -9.37 5.70
C ASP A 425 -15.49 -8.28 6.51
N ARG A 426 -16.01 -7.98 7.68
CA ARG A 426 -15.42 -7.00 8.61
C ARG A 426 -14.49 -7.63 9.64
N ASP A 427 -14.66 -8.92 9.90
CA ASP A 427 -13.98 -9.61 10.99
C ASP A 427 -12.65 -10.20 10.54
N TRP A 428 -11.57 -9.67 11.09
CA TRP A 428 -10.22 -10.22 10.95
C TRP A 428 -10.01 -11.32 11.99
N LYS A 429 -9.71 -12.53 11.54
CA LYS A 429 -9.54 -13.73 12.37
C LYS A 429 -8.11 -14.24 12.31
N LYS A 430 -7.66 -14.79 13.42
CA LYS A 430 -6.38 -15.48 13.49
C LYS A 430 -6.39 -16.76 12.66
N THR A 431 -5.44 -16.87 11.76
CA THR A 431 -5.12 -18.10 11.04
C THR A 431 -3.69 -18.50 11.33
N THR A 432 -3.41 -19.80 11.32
CA THR A 432 -2.06 -20.34 11.55
C THR A 432 -1.68 -21.29 10.43
N VAL A 433 -0.48 -21.08 9.87
CA VAL A 433 0.09 -21.95 8.83
C VAL A 433 1.22 -22.81 9.40
N PRO A 434 1.38 -24.05 8.90
CA PRO A 434 2.48 -24.92 9.30
C PRO A 434 3.82 -24.37 8.78
N PRO A 435 4.96 -25.01 9.13
CA PRO A 435 6.22 -24.80 8.42
C PRO A 435 6.05 -25.01 6.91
N ALA A 436 6.72 -24.18 6.12
CA ALA A 436 6.71 -24.28 4.68
C ALA A 436 7.20 -25.66 4.22
N ALA A 437 6.47 -26.25 3.28
CA ALA A 437 6.74 -27.58 2.76
C ALA A 437 7.89 -27.58 1.73
N PRO A 438 8.62 -28.70 1.55
CA PRO A 438 9.61 -28.83 0.48
C PRO A 438 9.05 -28.44 -0.89
N GLY A 439 9.79 -27.62 -1.62
CA GLY A 439 9.37 -27.07 -2.92
C GLY A 439 8.81 -25.64 -2.86
N MET A 440 8.51 -25.11 -1.67
CA MET A 440 8.20 -23.69 -1.46
C MET A 440 9.47 -22.82 -1.42
N HIS A 441 9.33 -21.52 -1.71
CA HIS A 441 10.46 -20.60 -1.53
C HIS A 441 10.86 -20.47 -0.06
N GLU A 442 9.86 -20.35 0.82
CA GLU A 442 9.97 -20.20 2.26
C GLU A 442 10.73 -21.38 2.87
N HIS A 443 10.50 -22.60 2.40
CA HIS A 443 11.20 -23.79 2.87
C HIS A 443 12.70 -23.73 2.59
N THR A 444 13.10 -23.29 1.39
CA THR A 444 14.52 -23.12 1.05
C THR A 444 15.15 -21.98 1.85
N LEU A 445 14.44 -20.85 1.99
CA LEU A 445 14.92 -19.67 2.72
C LEU A 445 15.12 -19.96 4.21
N ASP A 446 14.23 -20.74 4.83
CA ASP A 446 14.32 -21.09 6.26
C ASP A 446 15.49 -22.02 6.61
N ARG A 447 16.14 -22.60 5.59
CA ARG A 447 17.33 -23.46 5.76
C ARG A 447 18.63 -22.68 5.80
N VAL A 448 18.60 -21.37 5.54
CA VAL A 448 19.74 -20.49 5.75
C VAL A 448 20.03 -20.42 7.26
N HIS A 449 21.31 -20.52 7.65
CA HIS A 449 21.72 -20.57 9.06
C HIS A 449 21.27 -19.37 9.93
N HIS A 450 20.94 -18.24 9.32
CA HIS A 450 20.35 -17.09 10.01
C HIS A 450 18.85 -17.26 10.14
N ARG A 451 18.37 -17.30 11.40
CA ARG A 451 16.94 -17.39 11.75
C ARG A 451 16.10 -16.37 10.97
N ASP A 452 16.43 -15.09 11.10
CA ASP A 452 15.81 -14.01 10.34
C ASP A 452 16.92 -13.30 9.56
N HIS A 453 16.67 -12.99 8.29
CA HIS A 453 17.68 -12.40 7.43
C HIS A 453 17.07 -11.63 6.26
N TYR A 454 17.92 -10.90 5.55
CA TYR A 454 17.54 -10.26 4.30
C TYR A 454 18.63 -10.42 3.23
N LEU A 455 18.20 -10.35 1.97
CA LEU A 455 19.00 -10.63 0.78
C LEU A 455 18.85 -9.50 -0.23
N ASP A 456 19.95 -9.05 -0.83
CA ASP A 456 19.91 -8.27 -2.07
C ASP A 456 19.75 -9.23 -3.25
N LEU A 457 18.53 -9.35 -3.78
CA LEU A 457 18.21 -10.29 -4.86
C LEU A 457 18.94 -9.95 -6.16
N ARG A 458 19.25 -8.66 -6.37
CA ARG A 458 19.96 -8.16 -7.56
C ARG A 458 21.41 -8.62 -7.59
N ALA A 459 22.01 -8.84 -6.42
CA ALA A 459 23.40 -9.25 -6.24
C ALA A 459 23.59 -10.78 -6.24
N LEU A 460 22.51 -11.57 -6.18
CA LEU A 460 22.61 -13.03 -6.14
C LEU A 460 23.24 -13.56 -7.43
N THR A 461 24.07 -14.59 -7.29
CA THR A 461 24.60 -15.39 -8.41
C THR A 461 23.94 -16.77 -8.44
N ASP A 462 24.17 -17.53 -9.51
CA ASP A 462 23.75 -18.92 -9.54
C ASP A 462 24.48 -19.75 -8.48
N PRO A 463 23.83 -20.78 -7.92
CA PRO A 463 22.48 -21.27 -8.25
C PRO A 463 21.32 -20.51 -7.57
N ALA A 464 21.59 -19.60 -6.61
CA ALA A 464 20.54 -18.91 -5.86
C ALA A 464 19.64 -18.03 -6.76
N ARG A 465 20.24 -17.30 -7.71
CA ARG A 465 19.49 -16.45 -8.66
C ARG A 465 18.48 -17.27 -9.47
N SER A 466 18.93 -18.33 -10.15
CA SER A 466 18.03 -19.21 -10.91
C SER A 466 16.96 -19.87 -10.02
N TRP A 467 17.32 -20.29 -8.81
CA TRP A 467 16.38 -20.90 -7.86
C TRP A 467 15.24 -19.96 -7.47
N LEU A 468 15.56 -18.76 -6.97
CA LEU A 468 14.56 -17.75 -6.58
C LEU A 468 13.87 -17.10 -7.78
N GLY A 469 14.49 -17.14 -8.96
CA GLY A 469 13.91 -16.64 -10.21
C GLY A 469 12.92 -17.61 -10.89
N THR A 470 12.67 -18.78 -10.30
CA THR A 470 11.69 -19.75 -10.79
C THR A 470 10.47 -19.75 -9.86
N ALA A 471 9.27 -19.65 -10.42
CA ALA A 471 8.04 -19.62 -9.63
C ALA A 471 7.89 -20.88 -8.76
N ARG A 472 7.52 -20.69 -7.50
CA ARG A 472 7.22 -21.75 -6.51
C ARG A 472 6.07 -21.31 -5.62
N PRO A 473 5.38 -22.24 -4.94
CA PRO A 473 4.35 -21.87 -3.98
C PRO A 473 4.92 -20.99 -2.87
N VAL A 474 4.13 -20.00 -2.46
CA VAL A 474 4.44 -19.02 -1.42
C VAL A 474 3.27 -18.86 -0.46
N TYR A 475 3.54 -18.43 0.78
CA TYR A 475 2.48 -17.93 1.65
C TYR A 475 2.18 -16.48 1.32
N ASP A 476 0.92 -16.21 0.97
CA ASP A 476 0.45 -14.89 0.55
C ASP A 476 -1.00 -14.70 1.05
N ALA A 477 -1.25 -13.65 1.81
CA ALA A 477 -2.57 -13.33 2.36
C ALA A 477 -2.79 -11.82 2.45
N GLY A 478 -3.44 -11.25 1.43
CA GLY A 478 -4.01 -9.90 1.54
C GLY A 478 -5.18 -9.92 2.50
N SER A 479 -6.39 -9.72 1.99
CA SER A 479 -7.61 -9.81 2.83
C SER A 479 -8.02 -11.24 3.15
N VAL A 480 -7.80 -12.18 2.23
CA VAL A 480 -8.21 -13.58 2.35
C VAL A 480 -7.01 -14.48 2.08
N PHE A 481 -6.85 -15.51 2.91
CA PHE A 481 -5.85 -16.55 2.73
C PHE A 481 -6.47 -17.81 2.15
N THR A 482 -5.91 -18.31 1.05
CA THR A 482 -6.26 -19.61 0.46
C THR A 482 -5.11 -20.58 0.66
N ALA A 483 -5.33 -21.63 1.45
CA ALA A 483 -4.29 -22.59 1.81
C ALA A 483 -4.01 -23.64 0.73
N ASP A 484 -4.97 -23.92 -0.16
CA ASP A 484 -4.84 -24.93 -1.20
C ASP A 484 -5.70 -24.59 -2.45
N PRO A 485 -5.11 -24.50 -3.65
CA PRO A 485 -3.67 -24.45 -3.88
C PRO A 485 -3.06 -23.13 -3.38
N LEU A 486 -1.83 -23.19 -2.86
CA LEU A 486 -1.06 -21.98 -2.63
C LEU A 486 -0.71 -21.29 -3.96
N PRO A 487 -0.75 -19.95 -4.02
CA PRO A 487 -0.30 -19.24 -5.20
C PRO A 487 1.21 -19.42 -5.41
N THR A 488 1.67 -19.22 -6.64
CA THR A 488 3.10 -19.31 -6.97
C THR A 488 3.66 -17.97 -7.38
N LEU A 489 4.89 -17.66 -6.96
CA LEU A 489 5.58 -16.43 -7.32
C LEU A 489 7.06 -16.72 -7.59
N ALA A 490 7.65 -16.04 -8.58
CA ALA A 490 9.11 -16.04 -8.75
C ALA A 490 9.70 -14.88 -7.92
N VAL A 491 9.94 -15.11 -6.62
CA VAL A 491 10.30 -14.03 -5.68
C VAL A 491 11.56 -13.25 -6.09
N GLY A 492 12.52 -13.91 -6.74
CA GLY A 492 13.74 -13.29 -7.27
C GLY A 492 13.51 -12.34 -8.46
N ARG A 493 12.32 -12.34 -9.06
CA ARG A 493 11.89 -11.41 -10.12
C ARG A 493 10.90 -10.35 -9.60
N ALA A 494 10.23 -10.63 -8.49
CA ALA A 494 9.20 -9.75 -7.93
C ALA A 494 9.78 -8.60 -7.09
N TYR A 495 10.98 -8.75 -6.50
CA TYR A 495 11.54 -7.77 -5.57
C TYR A 495 13.03 -7.52 -5.83
N ASP A 496 13.54 -6.37 -5.35
CA ASP A 496 14.98 -6.07 -5.33
C ASP A 496 15.66 -6.62 -4.08
N VAL A 497 14.96 -6.57 -2.95
CA VAL A 497 15.42 -7.08 -1.65
C VAL A 497 14.33 -7.99 -1.08
N LEU A 498 14.74 -9.06 -0.40
CA LEU A 498 13.83 -9.97 0.29
C LEU A 498 14.18 -10.05 1.77
N VAL A 499 13.19 -9.88 2.63
CA VAL A 499 13.28 -10.17 4.06
C VAL A 499 12.61 -11.52 4.32
N HIS A 500 13.31 -12.43 4.99
CA HIS A 500 12.77 -13.73 5.40
C HIS A 500 12.75 -13.82 6.93
N LEU A 501 11.58 -14.21 7.47
CA LEU A 501 11.37 -14.41 8.89
C LEU A 501 11.06 -15.87 9.20
N HIS A 502 11.73 -16.44 10.20
CA HIS A 502 11.48 -17.81 10.63
C HIS A 502 10.04 -18.01 11.14
N ARG A 503 9.50 -17.00 11.81
CA ARG A 503 8.17 -17.07 12.44
C ARG A 503 7.50 -15.72 12.50
N VAL A 504 6.20 -15.70 12.24
CA VAL A 504 5.32 -14.56 12.51
C VAL A 504 4.26 -14.88 13.56
N ARG A 505 3.77 -13.85 14.24
CA ARG A 505 2.66 -13.87 15.18
C ARG A 505 1.57 -12.93 14.69
N GLU A 506 0.34 -13.16 15.15
CA GLU A 506 -0.75 -12.24 14.89
C GLU A 506 -0.43 -10.86 15.48
N ALA A 507 -0.79 -9.81 14.76
CA ALA A 507 -0.66 -8.43 15.23
C ALA A 507 -1.48 -8.20 16.50
N VAL A 508 -0.97 -7.34 17.38
CA VAL A 508 -1.56 -7.10 18.68
C VAL A 508 -2.81 -6.24 18.52
N LYS A 509 -3.95 -6.73 19.00
CA LYS A 509 -5.20 -5.96 18.99
C LYS A 509 -4.97 -4.61 19.67
N LEU A 510 -5.41 -3.54 19.01
CA LEU A 510 -5.33 -2.19 19.55
C LEU A 510 -6.04 -2.12 20.90
N ARG A 511 -5.36 -1.55 21.90
CA ARG A 511 -5.98 -1.29 23.20
C ARG A 511 -6.89 -0.09 23.06
N THR A 512 -8.14 -0.23 23.51
CA THR A 512 -9.06 0.91 23.57
C THR A 512 -8.43 2.00 24.45
N PRO A 513 -8.49 3.29 24.03
CA PRO A 513 -7.93 4.42 24.78
C PRO A 513 -8.38 4.47 26.25
#